data_AF-A0AAV4BL00-F1
#
_entry.id   AF-A0AAV4BL00-F1
#
_cell.length_a   1.000
_cell.length_b   1.000
_cell.length_c   1.000
_cell.angle_alpha   90.00
_cell.angle_beta   90.00
_cell.angle_gamma   90.00
#
_symmetry.space_group_name_H-M   'P 1'
#
loop_
_entity.id
_entity.type
_entity.pdbx_description
1 polymer ?
#
loop_
_entity_poly.entity_id
_entity_poly.type
_entity_poly.pdbx_seq_one_letter_code
_entity_poly.pdbx_strand_id
1 'polypeptide(L)'
;MDSTYEDQGPKPVYRMEMSLFYVVFFIVFPFFFVNIFVALIIITFQEQGENELMDQEMDKNQKQCIDFAINAKPLCRFMPAKNTFKYKIWKLVQSQKFEYFIMVLIALNTVVLMMKVSVAIVDRIQIHGYKAIKSVIIFTT
;
A
#
# COMPACT_ATOMS: atom_id res chain seq x y z
N MET A 1 -35.35 -4.64 -34.00
CA MET A 1 -34.54 -4.90 -35.21
C MET A 1 -35.44 -5.28 -36.38
N ASP A 2 -36.49 -6.07 -36.15
CA ASP A 2 -37.36 -6.56 -37.25
C ASP A 2 -38.70 -5.81 -37.39
N SER A 3 -38.94 -4.74 -36.64
CA SER A 3 -40.20 -3.98 -36.68
C SER A 3 -40.33 -3.15 -37.95
N THR A 4 -41.45 -3.29 -38.66
CA THR A 4 -41.67 -2.69 -39.99
C THR A 4 -42.54 -1.43 -39.96
N TYR A 5 -43.68 -1.40 -40.64
CA TYR A 5 -44.67 -0.33 -40.62
C TYR A 5 -45.89 -0.77 -39.80
N GLU A 6 -46.78 0.17 -39.47
CA GLU A 6 -48.04 -0.12 -38.79
C GLU A 6 -48.84 -1.18 -39.59
N ASP A 7 -49.44 -2.13 -38.87
CA ASP A 7 -50.18 -3.29 -39.40
C ASP A 7 -49.39 -4.27 -40.30
N GLN A 8 -48.04 -4.21 -40.31
CA GLN A 8 -47.19 -5.15 -41.05
C GLN A 8 -46.42 -6.10 -40.13
N GLY A 9 -46.23 -7.34 -40.60
CA GLY A 9 -45.41 -8.35 -39.91
C GLY A 9 -43.92 -7.97 -39.87
N PRO A 10 -43.13 -8.58 -38.96
CA PRO A 10 -41.72 -8.29 -38.82
C PRO A 10 -40.92 -8.75 -40.04
N LYS A 11 -39.96 -7.93 -40.49
CA LYS A 11 -39.01 -8.28 -41.56
C LYS A 11 -37.60 -8.34 -40.97
N PRO A 12 -36.83 -9.40 -41.23
CA PRO A 12 -35.48 -9.53 -40.70
C PRO A 12 -34.59 -8.34 -41.08
N VAL A 13 -33.84 -7.80 -40.11
CA VAL A 13 -32.81 -6.76 -40.35
C VAL A 13 -33.38 -5.46 -40.94
N TYR A 14 -34.67 -5.20 -40.74
CA TYR A 14 -35.36 -4.08 -41.37
C TYR A 14 -35.03 -2.72 -40.72
N ARG A 15 -34.85 -2.68 -39.40
CA ARG A 15 -34.49 -1.47 -38.63
C ARG A 15 -33.34 -1.74 -37.69
N MET A 16 -32.14 -1.81 -38.25
CA MET A 16 -30.90 -1.96 -37.48
C MET A 16 -30.58 -0.74 -36.61
N GLU A 17 -31.05 0.45 -36.97
CA GLU A 17 -30.88 1.68 -36.18
C GLU A 17 -31.45 1.55 -34.77
N MET A 18 -32.56 0.82 -34.61
CA MET A 18 -33.15 0.56 -33.30
C MET A 18 -32.21 -0.26 -32.39
N SER A 19 -31.38 -1.15 -32.98
CA SER A 19 -30.35 -1.87 -32.22
C SER A 19 -29.33 -0.92 -31.63
N LEU A 20 -28.85 0.02 -32.45
CA LEU A 20 -27.84 1.00 -32.02
C LEU A 20 -28.40 1.89 -30.91
N PHE A 21 -29.66 2.31 -31.03
CA PHE A 21 -30.34 3.07 -29.98
C PHE A 21 -30.34 2.33 -28.64
N TYR A 22 -30.71 1.04 -28.62
CA TYR A 22 -30.69 0.27 -27.38
C TYR A 22 -29.27 0.09 -26.83
N VAL A 23 -28.27 -0.17 -27.67
CA VAL A 23 -26.86 -0.29 -27.21
C VAL A 23 -26.39 1.00 -26.54
N VAL A 24 -26.65 2.16 -27.15
CA VAL A 24 -26.30 3.46 -26.56
C VAL A 24 -27.07 3.70 -25.27
N PHE A 25 -28.38 3.40 -25.24
CA PHE A 25 -29.21 3.53 -24.04
C PHE A 25 -28.68 2.66 -22.88
N PHE A 26 -28.36 1.39 -23.13
CA PHE A 26 -27.82 0.47 -22.12
C PHE A 26 -26.45 0.85 -21.59
N ILE A 27 -25.67 1.68 -22.30
CA ILE A 27 -24.38 2.17 -21.81
C ILE A 27 -24.55 3.50 -21.08
N VAL A 28 -25.26 4.46 -21.70
CA VAL A 28 -25.37 5.83 -21.20
C VAL A 28 -26.28 5.92 -19.97
N PHE A 29 -27.41 5.21 -19.97
CA PHE A 29 -28.38 5.29 -18.87
C PHE A 29 -27.79 4.76 -17.54
N PRO A 30 -27.15 3.58 -17.48
CA PRO A 30 -26.50 3.13 -16.26
C PRO A 30 -25.33 4.00 -15.83
N PHE A 31 -24.55 4.54 -16.78
CA PHE A 31 -23.45 5.45 -16.45
C PHE A 31 -23.94 6.72 -15.75
N PHE A 32 -25.00 7.34 -16.28
CA PHE A 32 -25.62 8.51 -15.65
C PHE A 32 -26.21 8.17 -14.28
N PHE A 33 -26.90 7.02 -14.17
CA PHE A 33 -27.50 6.57 -12.91
C PHE A 33 -26.44 6.35 -11.82
N VAL A 34 -25.32 5.70 -12.15
CA VAL A 34 -24.21 5.51 -11.20
C VAL A 34 -23.62 6.84 -10.77
N ASN A 35 -23.46 7.81 -11.68
CA ASN A 35 -22.92 9.12 -11.31
C ASN A 35 -23.83 9.89 -10.34
N ILE A 36 -25.15 9.85 -10.55
CA ILE A 36 -26.11 10.44 -9.58
C ILE A 36 -26.05 9.69 -8.25
N PHE A 37 -26.03 8.36 -8.29
CA PHE A 37 -26.01 7.54 -7.09
C PHE A 37 -24.75 7.77 -6.24
N VAL A 38 -23.57 7.85 -6.88
CA VAL A 38 -22.30 8.17 -6.24
C VAL A 38 -22.35 9.58 -5.63
N ALA A 39 -22.86 10.57 -6.36
CA ALA A 39 -23.00 11.93 -5.84
C ALA A 39 -23.91 11.98 -4.60
N LEU A 40 -25.05 11.30 -4.62
CA LEU A 40 -25.96 11.23 -3.48
C LEU A 40 -25.29 10.60 -2.26
N ILE A 41 -24.60 9.46 -2.45
CA ILE A 41 -23.87 8.80 -1.35
C ILE A 41 -22.80 9.72 -0.76
N ILE A 42 -22.02 10.40 -1.60
CA ILE A 42 -20.98 11.34 -1.13
C ILE A 42 -21.62 12.46 -0.29
N ILE A 43 -22.70 13.07 -0.77
CA ILE A 43 -23.40 14.14 -0.04
C ILE A 43 -23.90 13.60 1.30
N THR A 44 -24.53 12.43 1.34
CA THR A 44 -25.01 11.85 2.60
C THR A 44 -23.88 11.55 3.60
N PHE A 45 -22.73 11.06 3.13
CA PHE A 45 -21.57 10.84 4.01
C PHE A 45 -20.91 12.15 4.46
N GLN A 46 -20.94 13.18 3.62
CA GLN A 46 -20.48 14.51 4.01
C GLN A 46 -21.40 15.10 5.07
N GLU A 47 -22.72 15.03 4.90
CA GLU A 47 -23.69 15.51 5.87
C GLU A 47 -23.62 14.74 7.19
N GLN A 48 -23.52 13.41 7.15
CA GLN A 48 -23.27 12.60 8.35
C GLN A 48 -21.93 12.93 9.00
N GLY A 49 -20.88 13.06 8.20
CA GLY A 49 -19.56 13.45 8.67
C GLY A 49 -19.53 14.84 9.29
N GLU A 50 -20.27 15.81 8.76
CA GLU A 50 -20.43 17.15 9.32
C GLU A 50 -21.27 17.15 10.60
N ASN A 51 -22.36 16.40 10.64
CA ASN A 51 -23.20 16.27 11.83
C ASN A 51 -22.45 15.59 12.99
N GLU A 52 -21.60 14.60 12.73
CA GLU A 52 -20.71 14.00 13.74
C GLU A 52 -19.63 14.98 14.23
N LEU A 53 -19.29 16.00 13.44
CA LEU A 53 -18.29 17.03 13.80
C LEU A 53 -18.88 18.21 14.52
N MET A 54 -20.15 18.55 14.26
CA MET A 54 -20.83 19.67 14.92
C MET A 54 -20.99 19.45 16.43
N ASP A 55 -20.91 18.20 16.91
CA ASP A 55 -20.95 17.88 18.35
C ASP A 55 -19.62 18.21 19.07
N GLN A 56 -18.68 18.88 18.38
CA GLN A 56 -17.44 19.33 18.97
C GLN A 56 -17.04 20.71 18.46
N GLU A 57 -17.05 21.71 19.35
CA GLU A 57 -16.57 23.09 19.15
C GLU A 57 -15.11 23.22 18.63
N MET A 58 -14.41 22.10 18.42
CA MET A 58 -12.99 22.04 18.07
C MET A 58 -12.79 21.36 16.72
N ASP A 59 -11.97 21.96 15.85
CA ASP A 59 -11.61 21.42 14.53
C ASP A 59 -11.00 20.01 14.63
N LYS A 60 -11.20 19.18 13.59
CA LYS A 60 -10.66 17.80 13.53
C LYS A 60 -9.17 17.75 13.86
N ASN A 61 -8.40 18.68 13.31
CA ASN A 61 -6.95 18.70 13.49
C ASN A 61 -6.58 19.09 14.93
N GLN A 62 -7.36 19.97 15.57
CA GLN A 62 -7.18 20.34 16.97
C GLN A 62 -7.47 19.16 17.88
N LYS A 63 -8.57 18.43 17.67
CA LYS A 63 -8.88 17.20 18.43
C LYS A 63 -7.75 16.18 18.31
N GLN A 64 -7.27 15.91 17.11
CA GLN A 64 -6.18 14.96 16.88
C GLN A 64 -4.87 15.39 17.55
N CYS A 65 -4.53 16.69 17.50
CA CYS A 65 -3.35 17.21 18.18
C CYS A 65 -3.46 17.07 19.71
N ILE A 66 -4.64 17.34 20.27
CA ILE A 66 -4.88 17.24 21.72
C ILE A 66 -4.86 15.78 22.17
N ASP A 67 -5.52 14.90 21.43
CA ASP A 67 -5.52 13.46 21.73
C ASP A 67 -4.09 12.89 21.68
N PHE A 68 -3.31 13.29 20.67
CA PHE A 68 -1.89 12.92 20.59
C PHE A 68 -1.10 13.46 21.79
N ALA A 69 -1.25 14.73 22.14
CA ALA A 69 -0.52 15.33 23.25
C ALA A 69 -0.88 14.69 24.60
N ILE A 70 -2.14 14.29 24.80
CA ILE A 70 -2.62 13.65 26.03
C ILE A 70 -2.19 12.17 26.10
N ASN A 71 -2.27 11.44 24.98
CA ASN A 71 -2.01 10.00 24.95
C ASN A 71 -0.55 9.63 24.65
N ALA A 72 0.29 10.59 24.25
CA ALA A 72 1.69 10.35 23.95
C ALA A 72 2.42 9.82 25.19
N LYS A 73 2.90 8.58 25.09
CA LYS A 73 3.80 7.98 26.08
C LYS A 73 5.25 8.24 25.69
N PRO A 74 6.13 8.52 26.65
CA PRO A 74 7.55 8.69 26.36
C PRO A 74 8.11 7.42 25.72
N LEU A 75 8.91 7.59 24.69
CA LEU A 75 9.64 6.48 24.06
C LEU A 75 10.64 5.93 25.08
N CYS A 76 10.40 4.73 25.58
CA CYS A 76 11.30 4.03 26.50
C CYS A 76 12.58 3.61 25.77
N ARG A 77 13.59 4.47 25.75
CA ARG A 77 14.94 4.15 25.25
C ARG A 77 15.83 3.71 26.41
N PHE A 78 16.19 2.43 26.46
CA PHE A 78 17.16 1.92 27.42
C PHE A 78 18.53 2.56 27.15
N MET A 79 18.99 3.45 28.03
CA MET A 79 20.32 4.05 27.98
C MET A 79 21.18 3.48 29.10
N PRO A 80 22.28 2.76 28.80
CA PRO A 80 23.21 2.28 29.82
C PRO A 80 23.97 3.45 30.46
N ALA A 81 24.48 3.25 31.68
CA ALA A 81 25.24 4.26 32.41
C ALA A 81 26.45 4.78 31.58
N LYS A 82 26.60 6.11 31.52
CA LYS A 82 27.50 6.83 30.60
C LYS A 82 28.99 6.46 30.73
N ASN A 83 29.42 5.91 31.86
CA ASN A 83 30.83 5.58 32.14
C ASN A 83 31.20 4.11 31.98
N THR A 84 30.32 3.27 31.43
CA THR A 84 30.60 1.84 31.26
C THR A 84 30.98 1.51 29.81
N PHE A 85 31.82 0.50 29.59
CA PHE A 85 32.03 -0.09 28.25
C PHE A 85 30.71 -0.42 27.53
N LYS A 86 29.67 -0.79 28.28
CA LYS A 86 28.29 -0.99 27.80
C LYS A 86 27.74 0.23 27.03
N TYR A 87 28.08 1.46 27.44
CA TYR A 87 27.67 2.69 26.72
C TYR A 87 28.38 2.87 25.38
N LYS A 88 29.66 2.51 25.30
CA LYS A 88 30.41 2.55 24.03
C LYS A 88 29.84 1.56 23.01
N ILE A 89 29.52 0.34 23.45
CA ILE A 89 28.89 -0.69 22.60
C ILE A 89 27.49 -0.25 22.18
N TRP A 90 26.67 0.24 23.11
CA TRP A 90 25.34 0.76 22.80
C TRP A 90 25.37 1.91 21.79
N LYS A 91 26.32 2.85 21.94
CA LYS A 91 26.50 3.96 21.01
C LYS A 91 26.96 3.50 19.61
N LEU A 92 27.74 2.42 19.53
CA LEU A 92 28.16 1.83 18.27
C LEU A 92 26.98 1.13 17.56
N VAL A 93 26.26 0.27 18.27
CA VAL A 93 25.11 -0.48 17.74
C VAL A 93 23.99 0.47 17.31
N GLN A 94 23.78 1.56 18.04
CA GLN A 94 22.75 2.55 17.73
C GLN A 94 23.22 3.67 16.78
N SER A 95 24.39 3.50 16.15
CA SER A 95 24.87 4.47 15.18
C SER A 95 24.24 4.23 13.80
N GLN A 96 23.83 5.30 13.12
CA GLN A 96 23.29 5.24 11.76
C GLN A 96 24.20 4.50 10.78
N LYS A 97 25.53 4.62 10.96
CA LYS A 97 26.53 3.94 10.11
C LYS A 97 26.47 2.42 10.25
N PHE A 98 26.21 1.92 11.45
CA PHE A 98 26.04 0.48 11.70
C PHE A 98 24.73 -0.04 11.08
N GLU A 99 23.65 0.74 11.14
CA GLU A 99 22.39 0.39 10.47
C GLU A 99 22.56 0.23 8.95
N TYR A 100 23.25 1.18 8.29
CA TYR A 100 23.58 1.04 6.85
C TYR A 100 24.46 -0.17 6.56
N PHE A 101 25.42 -0.49 7.43
CA PHE A 101 26.26 -1.66 7.29
C PHE A 101 25.45 -2.96 7.31
N ILE A 102 24.50 -3.12 8.23
CA ILE A 102 23.60 -4.28 8.30
C ILE A 102 22.69 -4.35 7.07
N MET A 103 22.11 -3.23 6.63
CA MET A 103 21.29 -3.20 5.41
C MET A 103 22.05 -3.65 4.17
N VAL A 104 23.31 -3.22 4.01
CA VAL A 104 24.18 -3.66 2.91
C VAL A 104 24.48 -5.16 3.02
N LEU A 105 24.76 -5.68 4.21
CA LEU A 105 25.00 -7.12 4.41
C LEU A 105 23.78 -7.97 4.06
N ILE A 106 22.56 -7.53 4.41
CA ILE A 106 21.31 -8.21 4.03
C ILE A 106 21.13 -8.17 2.52
N ALA A 107 21.31 -7.01 1.87
CA ALA A 107 21.20 -6.87 0.42
C ALA A 107 22.21 -7.73 -0.34
N LEU A 108 23.44 -7.84 0.15
CA LEU A 108 24.45 -8.72 -0.44
C LEU A 108 24.06 -10.19 -0.30
N ASN A 109 23.49 -10.60 0.83
CA ASN A 109 23.01 -11.96 1.04
C ASN A 109 21.85 -12.31 0.08
N THR A 110 20.89 -11.39 -0.12
CA THR A 110 19.78 -11.62 -1.07
C THR A 110 20.26 -11.71 -2.51
N VAL A 111 21.22 -10.86 -2.94
CA VAL A 111 21.83 -10.95 -4.28
C VAL A 111 22.57 -12.28 -4.47
N VAL A 112 23.35 -12.71 -3.49
CA VAL A 112 24.07 -14.00 -3.55
C VAL A 112 23.11 -15.19 -3.65
N LEU A 113 21.98 -15.15 -2.94
CA LEU A 113 20.91 -16.15 -3.04
C LEU A 113 20.24 -16.15 -4.42
N MET A 114 19.96 -14.98 -4.99
CA MET A 114 19.35 -14.85 -6.32
C MET A 114 20.29 -15.30 -7.45
N MET A 115 21.59 -15.02 -7.31
CA MET A 115 22.61 -15.47 -8.28
C MET A 115 22.87 -16.99 -8.21
N LYS A 116 22.51 -17.64 -7.10
CA LYS A 116 22.66 -19.09 -6.92
C LYS A 116 21.71 -19.93 -7.79
N VAL A 117 20.70 -19.31 -8.40
CA VAL A 117 19.70 -20.00 -9.24
C VAL A 117 20.21 -20.27 -10.67
N SER A 118 21.25 -19.56 -11.16
CA SER A 118 21.55 -19.57 -12.60
C SER A 118 22.85 -20.25 -13.04
N VAL A 119 23.83 -20.53 -12.16
CA VAL A 119 25.15 -21.00 -12.66
C VAL A 119 25.82 -21.99 -11.69
N ALA A 120 25.77 -23.28 -12.03
CA ALA A 120 26.55 -24.38 -11.43
C ALA A 120 28.09 -24.28 -11.67
N ILE A 121 28.60 -23.14 -12.15
CA ILE A 121 30.03 -22.85 -12.35
C ILE A 121 30.60 -22.01 -11.18
N VAL A 122 29.75 -21.42 -10.33
CA VAL A 122 30.16 -20.61 -9.16
C VAL A 122 30.43 -21.47 -7.90
N ASP A 123 30.37 -22.80 -7.97
CA ASP A 123 30.49 -23.66 -6.78
C ASP A 123 31.85 -23.57 -6.07
N ARG A 124 32.95 -23.27 -6.78
CA ARG A 124 34.27 -23.09 -6.16
C ARG A 124 34.46 -21.75 -5.45
N ILE A 125 33.84 -20.68 -5.92
CA ILE A 125 33.88 -19.35 -5.27
C ILE A 125 32.82 -19.25 -4.17
N GLN A 126 31.67 -19.91 -4.36
CA GLN A 126 30.62 -20.01 -3.36
C GLN A 126 31.06 -20.78 -2.11
N ILE A 127 31.94 -21.79 -2.15
CA ILE A 127 32.34 -22.49 -0.91
C ILE A 127 33.15 -21.57 0.03
N HIS A 128 34.10 -20.79 -0.49
CA HIS A 128 34.85 -19.82 0.32
C HIS A 128 33.99 -18.62 0.75
N GLY A 129 33.16 -18.09 -0.15
CA GLY A 129 32.21 -17.00 0.15
C GLY A 129 31.12 -17.41 1.14
N TYR A 130 30.55 -18.62 0.99
CA TYR A 130 29.55 -19.19 1.89
C TYR A 130 30.16 -19.51 3.26
N LYS A 131 31.43 -19.92 3.34
CA LYS A 131 32.12 -20.09 4.63
C LYS A 131 32.32 -18.74 5.34
N ALA A 132 32.67 -17.68 4.61
CA ALA A 132 32.79 -16.33 5.15
C ALA A 132 31.43 -15.74 5.56
N ILE A 133 30.41 -15.85 4.71
CA ILE A 133 29.04 -15.37 4.95
C ILE A 133 28.40 -16.15 6.11
N LYS A 134 28.55 -17.48 6.16
CA LYS A 134 28.04 -18.29 7.29
C LYS A 134 28.77 -17.93 8.59
N SER A 135 30.06 -17.62 8.54
CA SER A 135 30.80 -17.13 9.71
C SER A 135 30.36 -15.74 10.17
N VAL A 136 29.95 -14.86 9.25
CA VAL A 136 29.38 -13.54 9.56
C VAL A 136 27.96 -13.67 10.13
N ILE A 137 27.11 -14.50 9.54
CA ILE A 137 25.73 -14.74 10.01
C ILE A 137 25.71 -15.40 11.40
N ILE A 138 26.62 -16.36 11.66
CA ILE A 138 26.80 -16.97 13.00
C ILE A 138 27.30 -15.94 14.03
N PHE A 139 28.03 -14.90 13.60
CA PHE A 139 28.45 -13.80 14.48
C PHE A 139 27.39 -12.70 14.66
N THR A 140 26.34 -12.70 13.84
CA THR A 140 25.28 -11.67 13.84
C THR A 140 23.98 -12.17 14.50
N THR A 141 23.80 -13.49 14.67
CA THR A 141 22.71 -14.12 15.46
C THR A 141 23.16 -14.36 16.89
#